data_AF-A0A7V5KAA7-F1
#
_entry.id   AF-A0A7V5KAA7-F1
#
_cell.length_a   1.000
_cell.length_b   1.000
_cell.length_c   1.000
_cell.angle_alpha   90.00
_cell.angle_beta   90.00
_cell.angle_gamma   90.00
#
_symmetry.space_group_name_H-M   'P 1'
#
loop_
_entity.id
_entity.type
_entity.pdbx_description
1 polymer ?
#
loop_
_entity_poly.entity_id
_entity_poly.type
_entity_poly.pdbx_seq_one_letter_code
_entity_poly.pdbx_strand_id
1 'polypeptide(L)'
;MIFPNKSKITGVLFDLGSTLIEYENIPWDEMNLISLRAGYEALRDDGNSLPAYDEFTKEYIRIRQKNREFSARTLREWVVTDAIGELLESTGAENNAGQTTRFFKAYY
;
A
#
# COMPACT_ATOMS: atom_id res chain seq x y z
N MET A 1 -50.36 3.86 18.74
CA MET A 1 -49.16 4.68 18.44
C MET A 1 -48.21 3.79 17.64
N ILE A 2 -48.08 4.05 16.33
CA ILE A 2 -47.27 3.22 15.42
C ILE A 2 -45.97 3.97 15.19
N PHE A 3 -44.83 3.39 15.59
CA PHE A 3 -43.52 3.96 15.30
C PHE A 3 -43.20 3.74 13.81
N PRO A 4 -42.72 4.76 13.07
CA PRO A 4 -42.38 4.58 11.66
C PRO A 4 -41.15 3.67 11.53
N ASN A 5 -41.23 2.81 10.53
CA ASN A 5 -40.22 1.85 10.10
C ASN A 5 -38.86 2.55 9.92
N LYS A 6 -37.85 2.15 10.72
CA LYS A 6 -36.47 2.62 10.54
C LYS A 6 -36.01 2.17 9.15
N SER A 7 -35.85 3.12 8.23
CA SER A 7 -35.28 2.89 6.90
C SER A 7 -34.01 2.05 7.03
N LYS A 8 -34.09 0.78 6.61
CA LYS A 8 -32.96 -0.15 6.65
C LYS A 8 -32.00 0.29 5.54
N ILE A 9 -31.02 1.15 5.89
CA ILE A 9 -29.95 1.54 4.99
C ILE A 9 -29.28 0.25 4.49
N THR A 10 -29.34 0.03 3.18
CA THR A 10 -28.87 -1.20 2.53
C THR A 10 -27.51 -1.03 1.86
N GLY A 11 -26.96 0.19 1.87
CA GLY A 11 -25.62 0.50 1.43
C GLY A 11 -25.32 1.99 1.62
N VAL A 12 -24.05 2.29 1.87
CA VAL A 12 -23.50 3.64 1.89
C VAL A 12 -22.35 3.67 0.89
N LEU A 13 -22.41 4.58 -0.07
CA LEU A 13 -21.32 4.83 -1.01
C LEU A 13 -20.59 6.09 -0.53
N PHE A 14 -19.30 5.97 -0.21
CA PHE A 14 -18.46 7.13 0.07
C PHE A 14 -17.79 7.56 -1.22
N ASP A 15 -18.07 8.77 -1.65
CA ASP A 15 -17.31 9.45 -2.70
C ASP A 15 -16.06 10.06 -2.07
N LEU A 16 -14.90 9.54 -2.44
CA LEU A 16 -13.58 10.02 -2.00
C LEU A 16 -12.94 10.98 -3.02
N GLY A 17 -13.70 11.45 -4.01
CA GLY A 17 -13.21 12.26 -5.14
C GLY A 17 -12.38 13.49 -4.75
N SER A 18 -12.61 14.10 -3.58
CA SER A 18 -11.86 15.29 -3.15
C SER A 18 -10.48 15.01 -2.56
N THR A 19 -10.18 13.78 -2.13
CA THR A 19 -8.83 13.39 -1.66
C THR A 19 -7.89 13.08 -2.85
N LEU A 20 -8.45 13.04 -4.07
CA LEU A 20 -7.76 12.69 -5.31
C LEU A 20 -7.29 13.90 -6.14
N ILE A 21 -7.74 15.12 -5.82
CA ILE A 21 -7.50 16.30 -6.67
C ILE A 21 -6.02 16.71 -6.71
N GLU A 22 -5.26 16.48 -5.63
CA GLU A 22 -3.81 16.73 -5.62
C GLU A 22 -3.02 15.66 -6.39
N TYR A 23 -3.64 14.50 -6.66
CA TYR A 23 -3.05 13.36 -7.36
C TYR A 23 -3.37 13.31 -8.86
N GLU A 24 -4.09 14.30 -9.41
CA GLU A 24 -4.50 14.31 -10.83
C GLU A 24 -3.33 14.58 -11.80
N ASN A 25 -2.17 15.04 -11.32
CA ASN A 25 -1.05 15.44 -12.16
C ASN A 25 0.13 14.45 -12.18
N ILE A 26 0.13 13.40 -11.35
CA ILE A 26 1.18 12.37 -11.33
C ILE A 26 0.55 11.00 -11.57
N PRO A 27 0.96 10.25 -12.60
CA PRO A 27 0.50 8.88 -12.79
C PRO A 27 0.68 8.08 -11.51
N TRP A 28 -0.35 7.34 -11.10
CA TRP A 28 -0.32 6.52 -9.88
C TRP A 28 0.94 5.67 -9.77
N ASP A 29 1.41 5.10 -10.87
CA ASP A 29 2.61 4.27 -10.86
C ASP A 29 3.88 5.08 -10.54
N GLU A 30 4.00 6.33 -10.98
CA GLU A 30 5.11 7.22 -10.61
C GLU A 30 5.06 7.59 -9.13
N MET A 31 3.88 7.93 -8.63
CA MET A 31 3.69 8.24 -7.21
C MET A 31 4.06 7.05 -6.32
N ASN A 32 3.68 5.83 -6.69
CA ASN A 32 4.03 4.63 -5.94
C ASN A 32 5.55 4.41 -5.87
N LEU A 33 6.30 4.80 -6.90
CA LEU A 33 7.76 4.73 -6.90
C LEU A 33 8.41 5.81 -6.01
N ILE A 34 7.82 7.00 -5.95
CA ILE A 34 8.25 8.06 -5.01
C ILE A 34 8.02 7.60 -3.56
N SER A 35 6.83 7.08 -3.26
CA SER A 35 6.50 6.49 -1.96
C SER A 35 7.42 5.32 -1.59
N LEU A 36 7.73 4.45 -2.56
CA LEU A 36 8.67 3.35 -2.38
C LEU A 36 10.07 3.85 -2.02
N ARG A 37 10.54 4.92 -2.66
CA ARG A 37 11.84 5.53 -2.36
C ARG A 37 11.89 6.05 -0.93
N ALA A 38 10.85 6.76 -0.50
CA ALA A 38 10.76 7.27 0.87
C ALA A 38 10.77 6.13 1.91
N GLY A 39 10.03 5.04 1.66
CA GLY A 39 10.06 3.84 2.49
C GLY A 39 11.44 3.17 2.54
N TYR A 40 12.11 3.04 1.38
CA TYR A 40 13.45 2.49 1.29
C TYR A 40 14.48 3.33 2.07
N GLU A 41 14.43 4.65 1.94
CA GLU A 41 15.31 5.56 2.66
C GLU A 41 15.08 5.48 4.17
N ALA A 42 13.82 5.42 4.61
CA ALA A 42 13.49 5.27 6.03
C ALA A 42 14.08 3.99 6.65
N LEU A 43 14.00 2.86 5.93
CA LEU A 43 14.59 1.60 6.38
C LEU A 43 16.12 1.65 6.38
N ARG A 44 16.72 2.24 5.35
CA ARG A 44 18.18 2.37 5.23
C ARG A 44 18.75 3.23 6.36
N ASP A 45 18.07 4.34 6.68
CA ASP A 45 18.50 5.27 7.72
C ASP A 45 18.43 4.64 9.13
N ASP A 46 17.58 3.62 9.31
CA ASP A 46 17.50 2.79 10.52
C ASP A 46 18.58 1.69 10.56
N GLY A 47 19.49 1.64 9.58
CA GLY A 47 20.61 0.70 9.53
C GLY A 47 20.28 -0.68 8.97
N ASN A 48 19.11 -0.85 8.32
CA ASN A 48 18.77 -2.11 7.67
C ASN A 48 19.72 -2.41 6.51
N SER A 49 20.13 -3.67 6.40
CA SER A 49 20.85 -4.17 5.22
C SER A 49 19.84 -4.42 4.10
N LEU A 50 19.65 -3.44 3.24
CA LEU A 50 18.78 -3.54 2.08
C LEU A 50 19.57 -3.90 0.81
N PRO A 51 18.95 -4.61 -0.15
CA PRO A 51 19.53 -4.77 -1.48
C PRO A 51 19.59 -3.41 -2.18
N ALA A 52 20.25 -3.36 -3.35
CA ALA A 52 20.28 -2.14 -4.12
C ALA A 52 18.86 -1.65 -4.46
N TYR A 53 18.64 -0.33 -4.49
CA TYR A 53 17.31 0.24 -4.71
C TYR A 53 16.61 -0.29 -5.97
N ASP A 54 17.36 -0.56 -7.04
CA ASP A 54 16.82 -1.13 -8.28
C ASP A 54 16.32 -2.58 -8.08
N GLU A 55 17.00 -3.38 -7.26
CA GLU A 55 16.60 -4.74 -6.91
C GLU A 55 15.37 -4.72 -5.99
N PHE A 56 15.38 -3.84 -5.00
CA PHE A 56 14.24 -3.58 -4.11
C PHE A 56 12.99 -3.16 -4.92
N THR A 57 13.18 -2.30 -5.92
CA THR A 57 12.12 -1.82 -6.79
C THR A 57 11.55 -2.91 -7.69
N LYS A 58 12.41 -3.75 -8.29
CA LYS A 58 11.96 -4.90 -9.09
C LYS A 58 11.10 -5.84 -8.25
N GLU A 59 11.50 -6.10 -7.01
CA GLU A 59 10.77 -6.99 -6.12
C GLU A 59 9.42 -6.39 -5.70
N TYR A 60 9.38 -5.10 -5.39
CA TYR A 60 8.13 -4.39 -5.14
C TYR A 60 7.17 -4.47 -6.33
N ILE A 61 7.65 -4.22 -7.55
CA ILE A 61 6.83 -4.31 -8.78
C ILE A 61 6.27 -5.73 -8.96
N ARG A 62 7.09 -6.76 -8.73
CA ARG A 62 6.68 -8.17 -8.82
C ARG A 62 5.54 -8.49 -7.83
N ILE A 63 5.69 -8.10 -6.57
CA ILE A 63 4.68 -8.31 -5.52
C ILE A 63 3.39 -7.57 -5.86
N ARG A 64 3.50 -6.33 -6.33
CA ARG A 64 2.33 -5.52 -6.72
C ARG A 64 1.56 -6.13 -7.88
N GLN A 65 2.27 -6.62 -8.89
CA GLN A 65 1.66 -7.27 -10.04
C GLN A 65 0.90 -8.53 -9.62
N LYS A 66 1.51 -9.38 -8.78
CA LYS A 66 0.87 -10.55 -8.17
C LYS A 66 -0.42 -10.19 -7.43
N ASN A 67 -0.40 -9.14 -6.61
CA ASN A 67 -1.57 -8.68 -5.87
C ASN A 67 -2.66 -8.10 -6.78
N ARG A 68 -2.29 -7.33 -7.81
CA ARG A 68 -3.23 -6.84 -8.83
C ARG A 68 -3.92 -7.99 -9.55
N GLU A 69 -3.18 -9.01 -9.96
CA GLU A 69 -3.73 -10.20 -10.62
C GLU A 69 -4.66 -11.00 -9.69
N PHE A 70 -4.29 -11.13 -8.42
CA PHE A 70 -5.14 -11.77 -7.41
C PHE A 70 -6.47 -11.01 -7.24
N SER A 71 -6.43 -9.70 -7.10
CA SER A 71 -7.62 -8.86 -6.96
C SER A 71 -8.49 -8.87 -8.20
N ALA A 72 -7.89 -8.82 -9.40
CA ALA A 72 -8.63 -8.91 -10.66
C ALA A 72 -9.40 -10.24 -10.78
N ARG A 73 -8.82 -11.34 -10.28
CA ARG A 73 -9.44 -12.67 -10.33
C ARG A 73 -10.48 -12.91 -9.25
N THR A 74 -10.25 -12.40 -8.05
CA THR A 74 -11.06 -12.74 -6.87
C THR A 74 -12.05 -11.65 -6.46
N LEU A 75 -11.93 -10.45 -7.04
CA LEU A 75 -12.64 -9.24 -6.65
C LEU A 75 -12.44 -8.89 -5.17
N ARG A 76 -11.35 -9.38 -4.57
CA ARG A 76 -10.94 -9.04 -3.21
C ARG A 76 -9.86 -7.98 -3.24
N GLU A 77 -10.00 -6.97 -2.39
CA GLU A 77 -8.95 -5.99 -2.16
C GLU A 77 -7.73 -6.66 -1.52
N TRP A 78 -6.54 -6.17 -1.89
CA TRP A 78 -5.29 -6.55 -1.27
C TRP A 78 -4.87 -5.44 -0.30
N VAL A 79 -4.21 -5.82 0.79
CA VAL A 79 -3.77 -4.87 1.81
C VAL A 79 -2.31 -4.49 1.54
N VAL A 80 -2.04 -3.19 1.47
CA VAL A 80 -0.70 -2.68 1.19
C VAL A 80 0.33 -3.08 2.26
N THR A 81 -0.07 -3.20 3.53
CA THR A 81 0.81 -3.66 4.61
C THR A 81 1.25 -5.10 4.42
N ASP A 82 0.41 -5.95 3.82
CA ASP A 82 0.77 -7.34 3.52
C ASP A 82 1.80 -7.40 2.39
N ALA A 83 1.64 -6.53 1.37
CA ALA A 83 2.62 -6.39 0.29
C ALA A 83 3.97 -5.84 0.79
N ILE A 84 3.95 -4.91 1.77
CA ILE A 84 5.15 -4.40 2.42
C ILE A 84 5.82 -5.51 3.23
N GLY A 85 5.06 -6.30 3.99
CA GLY A 85 5.59 -7.46 4.72
C GLY A 85 6.29 -8.46 3.78
N GLU A 86 5.64 -8.83 2.67
CA GLU A 86 6.24 -9.70 1.64
C GLU A 86 7.52 -9.07 1.04
N LEU A 87 7.55 -7.75 0.85
CA LEU A 87 8.73 -7.04 0.34
C LEU A 87 9.89 -7.09 1.32
N LEU A 88 9.66 -6.88 2.62
CA LEU A 88 10.73 -6.95 3.62
C LEU A 88 11.29 -8.36 3.74
N GLU A 89 10.43 -9.38 3.76
CA GLU A 89 10.84 -10.79 3.80
C GLU A 89 11.67 -11.18 2.58
N SER A 90 11.20 -10.83 1.38
CA SER A 90 11.84 -11.20 0.11
C SER A 90 13.17 -10.50 -0.12
N THR A 91 13.37 -9.31 0.46
CA THR A 91 14.60 -8.52 0.32
C THR A 91 15.61 -8.77 1.43
N GLY A 92 15.28 -9.63 2.40
CA GLY A 92 16.14 -9.91 3.55
C GLY A 92 16.22 -8.76 4.55
N ALA A 93 15.33 -7.77 4.44
CA ALA A 93 15.18 -6.71 5.43
C ALA A 93 14.56 -7.29 6.70
N GLU A 94 14.78 -6.62 7.84
CA GLU A 94 14.17 -7.05 9.08
C GLU A 94 12.64 -6.86 9.00
N ASN A 95 11.89 -7.95 8.89
CA ASN A 95 10.42 -7.91 8.89
C ASN A 95 9.88 -8.02 10.32
N ASN A 96 9.96 -6.93 11.08
CA ASN A 96 9.26 -6.80 12.36
C ASN A 96 8.16 -5.73 12.26
N ALA A 97 7.18 -5.76 13.16
CA ALA A 97 6.05 -4.84 13.13
C ALA A 97 6.48 -3.35 13.17
N GLY A 98 7.62 -3.03 13.79
CA GLY A 98 8.20 -1.70 13.81
C GLY A 98 8.68 -1.25 12.44
N GLN A 99 9.42 -2.10 11.72
CA GLN A 99 9.95 -1.82 10.38
C GLN A 99 8.83 -1.69 9.34
N THR A 100 7.84 -2.58 9.37
CA THR A 100 6.65 -2.48 8.49
C THR A 100 5.89 -1.18 8.75
N THR A 101 5.69 -0.81 10.02
CA THR A 101 5.04 0.46 10.38
C THR A 101 5.84 1.67 9.94
N ARG A 102 7.17 1.62 10.09
CA ARG A 102 8.08 2.70 9.71
C ARG A 102 8.09 2.91 8.20
N PHE A 103 8.21 1.84 7.43
CA PHE A 103 8.11 1.88 5.98
C PHE A 103 6.75 2.45 5.55
N PHE A 104 5.65 1.92 6.13
CA PHE A 104 4.30 2.38 5.79
C PHE A 104 4.09 3.87 6.06
N LYS A 105 4.62 4.40 7.17
CA LYS A 105 4.58 5.83 7.53
C LYS A 105 5.42 6.74 6.63
N ALA A 106 6.42 6.20 5.94
CA ALA A 106 7.22 6.95 4.98
C ALA A 106 6.66 6.83 3.57
N TYR A 107 5.95 5.75 3.29
CA TYR A 107 5.29 5.47 2.02
C TYR A 107 4.01 6.30 1.82
N TYR A 108 3.26 6.57 2.90
CA TYR A 108 2.05 7.42 2.92
C TYR A 108 2.29 8.72 3.68
#